data_AF-A0A256WLX0-F1
#
_entry.id   AF-A0A256WLX0-F1
#
_cell.length_a   1.000
_cell.length_b   1.000
_cell.length_c   1.000
_cell.angle_alpha   90.00
_cell.angle_beta   90.00
_cell.angle_gamma   90.00
#
_symmetry.space_group_name_H-M   'P 1'
#
loop_
_entity.id
_entity.type
_entity.pdbx_description
1 polymer ?
#
loop_
_entity_poly.entity_id
_entity_poly.type
_entity_poly.pdbx_seq_one_letter_code
_entity_poly.pdbx_strand_id
1 'polypeptide(L)'
;MYLNSISTEKQLQKEYRKKAFTLHPDRGGSEKEFIQLAREYKFWKNKLLAKQNNFNRIKVGDTVWVNKTECEITFVNQESFIARAKGRVKFELFDRETGIGINNAKYRAALMKEYFYSRNNKNS
;
A
#
# COMPACT_ATOMS: atom_id res chain seq x y z
N MET A 1 -15.98 14.37 -9.64
CA MET A 1 -14.64 13.85 -9.31
C MET A 1 -13.70 15.02 -9.11
N TYR A 2 -13.07 15.09 -7.93
CA TYR A 2 -12.13 16.13 -7.55
C TYR A 2 -10.67 15.76 -7.84
N LEU A 3 -10.34 14.47 -7.94
CA LEU A 3 -8.97 14.00 -8.18
C LEU A 3 -8.91 13.25 -9.52
N ASN A 4 -8.41 13.92 -10.57
CA ASN A 4 -8.32 13.37 -11.93
C ASN A 4 -6.87 13.04 -12.31
N SER A 5 -6.67 11.97 -13.08
CA SER A 5 -5.39 11.60 -13.72
C SER A 5 -4.19 11.42 -12.77
N ILE A 6 -4.43 10.85 -11.58
CA ILE A 6 -3.39 10.68 -10.57
C ILE A 6 -2.64 9.36 -10.79
N SER A 7 -1.34 9.47 -11.09
CA SER A 7 -0.46 8.34 -11.38
C SER A 7 0.56 8.07 -10.27
N THR A 8 0.73 8.99 -9.31
CA THR A 8 1.69 8.86 -8.20
C THR A 8 1.11 9.32 -6.85
N GLU A 9 1.62 8.77 -5.75
CA GLU A 9 1.16 9.15 -4.40
C GLU A 9 1.49 10.61 -4.05
N LYS A 10 2.65 11.13 -4.49
CA LYS A 10 3.03 12.52 -4.27
C LYS A 10 2.04 13.50 -4.90
N GLN A 11 1.62 13.23 -6.15
CA GLN A 11 0.59 14.02 -6.82
C GLN A 11 -0.75 13.91 -6.11
N LEU A 12 -1.14 12.70 -5.69
CA LEU A 12 -2.36 12.47 -4.92
C LEU A 12 -2.41 13.34 -3.65
N GLN A 13 -1.34 13.34 -2.86
CA GLN A 13 -1.26 14.14 -1.65
C GLN A 13 -1.30 15.63 -1.94
N LYS A 14 -0.56 16.10 -2.96
CA LYS A 14 -0.50 17.52 -3.31
C LYS A 14 -1.88 18.07 -3.68
N GLU A 15 -2.57 17.39 -4.61
CA GLU A 15 -3.88 17.82 -5.07
C GLU A 15 -4.93 17.71 -3.95
N TYR A 16 -4.88 16.66 -3.14
CA TYR A 16 -5.75 16.54 -1.97
C TYR A 16 -5.56 17.70 -0.99
N ARG A 17 -4.32 18.02 -0.58
CA ARG A 17 -4.05 19.12 0.35
C ARG A 17 -4.55 20.45 -0.19
N LYS A 18 -4.32 20.72 -1.48
CA LYS A 18 -4.77 21.94 -2.15
C LYS A 18 -6.30 22.06 -2.09
N LYS A 19 -7.03 20.99 -2.42
CA LYS A 19 -8.51 21.01 -2.41
C LYS A 19 -9.09 20.97 -1.00
N ALA A 20 -8.49 20.22 -0.10
CA ALA A 20 -8.90 20.13 1.30
C ALA A 20 -8.82 21.50 1.97
N PHE A 21 -7.78 22.30 1.67
CA PHE A 21 -7.65 23.66 2.16
C PHE A 21 -8.78 24.58 1.69
N THR A 22 -9.24 24.44 0.45
CA THR A 22 -10.34 25.27 -0.09
C THR A 22 -11.71 24.82 0.40
N LEU A 23 -11.92 23.51 0.55
CA LEU A 23 -13.22 22.91 0.86
C LEU A 23 -13.46 22.70 2.36
N HIS A 24 -12.49 23.02 3.23
CA HIS A 24 -12.63 22.79 4.66
C HIS A 24 -13.80 23.61 5.25
N PRO A 25 -14.71 23.00 6.04
CA PRO A 25 -15.83 23.70 6.67
C PRO A 25 -15.42 24.92 7.50
N ASP A 26 -14.37 24.77 8.32
CA ASP A 26 -13.81 25.87 9.13
C ASP A 26 -13.27 27.05 8.32
N ARG A 27 -13.17 26.91 6.99
CA ARG A 27 -12.71 27.95 6.06
C ARG A 27 -13.82 28.42 5.13
N GLY A 28 -15.07 28.12 5.47
CA GLY A 28 -16.26 28.47 4.67
C GLY A 28 -16.55 27.49 3.52
N GLY A 29 -15.89 26.33 3.50
CA GLY A 29 -16.15 25.27 2.52
C GLY A 29 -17.34 24.39 2.88
N SER A 30 -17.75 23.53 1.95
CA SER A 30 -18.86 22.59 2.17
C SER A 30 -18.39 21.29 2.81
N GLU A 31 -18.97 20.92 3.96
CA GLU A 31 -18.73 19.63 4.62
C GLU A 31 -18.98 18.44 3.69
N LYS A 32 -20.07 18.50 2.92
CA LYS A 32 -20.44 17.43 1.97
C LYS A 32 -19.36 17.23 0.92
N GLU A 33 -18.80 18.32 0.40
CA GLU A 33 -17.73 18.26 -0.60
C GLU A 33 -16.40 17.80 0.01
N PHE A 34 -16.09 18.22 1.24
CA PHE A 34 -14.91 17.78 1.97
C PHE A 34 -14.92 16.28 2.25
N ILE A 35 -16.07 15.74 2.71
CA ILE A 35 -16.26 14.30 2.91
C ILE A 35 -16.08 13.54 1.59
N GLN A 36 -16.64 14.05 0.50
CA GLN A 36 -16.52 13.42 -0.82
C GLN A 36 -15.06 13.42 -1.32
N LEU A 37 -14.33 14.54 -1.14
CA LEU A 37 -12.91 14.63 -1.46
C LEU A 37 -12.08 13.60 -0.66
N ALA A 38 -12.35 13.46 0.64
CA ALA A 38 -11.66 12.50 1.50
C ALA A 38 -11.91 11.04 1.06
N ARG A 39 -13.14 10.72 0.65
CA ARG A 39 -13.50 9.41 0.08
C ARG A 39 -12.74 9.13 -1.23
N GLU A 40 -12.71 10.09 -2.14
CA GLU A 40 -11.97 9.96 -3.40
C GLU A 40 -10.46 9.79 -3.16
N TYR A 41 -9.87 10.57 -2.26
CA TYR A 41 -8.46 10.44 -1.89
C TYR A 41 -8.15 9.04 -1.37
N LYS A 42 -9.00 8.50 -0.48
CA LYS A 42 -8.85 7.15 0.06
C LYS A 42 -8.93 6.08 -1.03
N PHE A 43 -9.86 6.21 -1.96
CA PHE A 43 -10.00 5.29 -3.10
C PHE A 43 -8.74 5.28 -3.96
N TRP A 44 -8.27 6.45 -4.41
CA TRP A 44 -7.07 6.56 -5.24
C TRP A 44 -5.81 6.11 -4.52
N LYS A 45 -5.68 6.39 -3.22
CA LYS A 45 -4.54 5.94 -2.40
C LYS A 45 -4.49 4.42 -2.35
N ASN A 46 -5.63 3.76 -2.11
CA ASN A 46 -5.70 2.30 -2.11
C ASN A 46 -5.39 1.73 -3.50
N LYS A 47 -5.90 2.34 -4.58
CA LYS A 47 -5.65 1.90 -5.95
C LYS A 47 -4.17 1.99 -6.33
N LEU A 48 -3.50 3.08 -5.95
CA LEU A 48 -2.06 3.25 -6.17
C LEU A 48 -1.25 2.23 -5.36
N LEU A 49 -1.60 2.00 -4.09
CA LEU A 49 -0.93 1.01 -3.24
C LEU A 49 -1.12 -0.42 -3.78
N ALA A 50 -2.32 -0.79 -4.23
CA ALA A 50 -2.57 -2.09 -4.84
C ALA A 50 -1.73 -2.30 -6.11
N LYS A 51 -1.62 -1.26 -6.96
CA LYS A 51 -0.77 -1.29 -8.15
C LYS A 51 0.71 -1.46 -7.82
N GLN A 52 1.17 -0.86 -6.72
CA GLN A 52 2.54 -1.00 -6.22
C GLN A 52 2.82 -2.34 -5.56
N ASN A 53 1.79 -3.08 -5.14
CA ASN A 53 1.93 -4.38 -4.48
C ASN A 53 1.70 -5.57 -5.44
N ASN A 54 2.06 -5.40 -6.72
CA ASN A 54 1.94 -6.44 -7.72
C ASN A 54 3.22 -7.29 -7.76
N PHE A 55 3.12 -8.53 -7.28
CA PHE A 55 4.26 -9.45 -7.22
C PHE A 55 4.57 -10.14 -8.55
N ASN A 56 3.91 -9.80 -9.66
CA ASN A 56 4.12 -10.48 -10.95
C ASN A 56 5.52 -10.33 -11.54
N ARG A 57 6.32 -9.39 -11.05
CA ARG A 57 7.66 -9.10 -11.58
C ARG A 57 8.80 -9.48 -10.62
N ILE A 58 8.48 -10.04 -9.46
CA ILE A 58 9.51 -10.41 -8.47
C ILE A 58 10.35 -11.59 -8.95
N LYS A 59 11.58 -11.63 -8.49
CA LYS A 59 12.57 -12.68 -8.75
C LYS A 59 13.30 -13.07 -7.47
N VAL A 60 13.96 -14.22 -7.49
CA VAL A 60 14.87 -14.61 -6.40
C VAL A 60 15.99 -13.57 -6.26
N GLY A 61 16.30 -13.21 -5.02
CA GLY A 61 17.24 -12.14 -4.67
C GLY A 61 16.60 -10.76 -4.49
N ASP A 62 15.37 -10.53 -4.97
CA ASP A 62 14.67 -9.27 -4.75
C ASP A 62 14.35 -9.06 -3.27
N THR A 63 14.25 -7.79 -2.88
CA THR A 63 13.84 -7.41 -1.52
C THR A 63 12.34 -7.12 -1.45
N VAL A 64 11.69 -7.66 -0.42
CA VAL A 64 10.29 -7.38 -0.06
C VAL A 64 10.19 -7.11 1.44
N TRP A 65 9.06 -6.54 1.85
CA TRP A 65 8.80 -6.18 3.25
C TRP A 65 7.69 -7.06 3.81
N VAL A 66 7.96 -7.77 4.91
CA VAL A 66 6.96 -8.56 5.64
C VAL A 66 6.70 -7.90 6.99
N ASN A 67 5.50 -7.33 7.20
CA ASN A 67 5.15 -6.62 8.43
C ASN A 67 6.25 -5.64 8.91
N LYS A 68 6.74 -4.79 8.00
CA LYS A 68 7.84 -3.82 8.22
C LYS A 68 9.24 -4.42 8.40
N THR A 69 9.39 -5.74 8.34
CA THR A 69 10.70 -6.42 8.32
C THR A 69 11.18 -6.59 6.89
N GLU A 70 12.46 -6.30 6.66
CA GLU A 70 13.09 -6.48 5.36
C GLU A 70 13.42 -7.96 5.11
N CYS A 71 12.97 -8.48 3.97
CA CYS A 71 13.10 -9.88 3.59
C CYS A 71 13.66 -10.01 2.17
N GLU A 72 14.38 -11.09 1.93
CA GLU A 72 14.87 -11.50 0.63
C GLU A 72 13.98 -12.60 0.06
N ILE A 73 13.65 -12.53 -1.23
CA ILE A 73 12.94 -13.60 -1.93
C ILE A 73 13.91 -14.73 -2.22
N THR A 74 13.61 -15.93 -1.72
CA THR A 74 14.45 -17.12 -1.90
C THR A 74 13.87 -18.13 -2.88
N PHE A 75 12.59 -18.02 -3.22
CA PHE A 75 11.91 -18.88 -4.20
C PHE A 75 10.72 -18.14 -4.82
N VAL A 76 10.45 -18.39 -6.10
CA VAL A 76 9.30 -17.85 -6.83
C VAL A 76 8.75 -18.91 -7.77
N ASN A 77 7.44 -19.11 -7.76
CA ASN A 77 6.73 -19.85 -8.81
C ASN A 77 5.55 -19.01 -9.35
N GLN A 78 4.64 -19.65 -10.09
CA GLN A 78 3.51 -18.98 -10.75
C GLN A 78 2.48 -18.43 -9.75
N GLU A 79 2.26 -19.11 -8.63
CA GLU A 79 1.18 -18.81 -7.67
C GLU A 79 1.69 -18.19 -6.37
N SER A 80 2.98 -18.38 -6.06
CA SER A 80 3.53 -18.13 -4.74
C SER A 80 5.00 -17.72 -4.76
N PHE A 81 5.49 -17.22 -3.64
CA PHE A 81 6.90 -16.95 -3.41
C PHE A 81 7.28 -17.13 -1.94
N ILE A 82 8.55 -17.43 -1.67
CA ILE A 82 9.08 -17.50 -0.30
C ILE A 82 9.91 -16.26 -0.03
N ALA A 83 9.66 -15.61 1.11
CA ALA A 83 10.49 -14.53 1.61
C ALA A 83 11.11 -14.90 2.96
N ARG A 84 12.43 -14.71 3.08
CA ARG A 84 13.22 -14.95 4.29
C ARG A 84 13.66 -13.63 4.89
N ALA A 85 13.48 -13.45 6.20
CA ALA A 85 13.95 -12.25 6.88
C ALA A 85 15.49 -12.16 6.80
N LYS A 86 16.03 -11.00 6.39
CA LYS A 86 17.49 -10.82 6.23
C LYS A 86 18.20 -11.08 7.58
N GLY A 87 19.29 -11.84 7.52
CA GLY A 87 20.06 -12.24 8.72
C GLY A 87 19.35 -13.22 9.65
N ARG A 88 18.25 -13.85 9.22
CA ARG A 88 17.49 -14.82 10.02
C ARG A 88 17.18 -16.07 9.19
N VAL A 89 16.98 -17.19 9.89
CA VAL A 89 16.51 -18.45 9.29
C VAL A 89 15.01 -18.46 9.01
N LYS A 90 14.24 -17.52 9.60
CA LYS A 90 12.79 -17.48 9.46
C LYS A 90 12.37 -17.05 8.05
N PHE A 91 11.51 -17.86 7.43
CA PHE A 91 10.88 -17.59 6.15
C PHE A 91 9.37 -17.82 6.24
N GLU A 92 8.64 -17.37 5.23
CA GLU A 92 7.21 -17.62 5.06
C GLU A 92 6.87 -17.73 3.56
N LEU A 93 5.85 -18.53 3.25
CA LEU A 93 5.31 -18.71 1.91
C LEU A 93 4.14 -17.75 1.70
N PHE A 94 4.14 -17.01 0.60
CA PHE A 94 3.15 -15.99 0.28
C PHE A 94 2.43 -16.32 -1.02
N ASP A 95 1.13 -16.05 -1.03
CA ASP A 95 0.33 -16.00 -2.24
C ASP A 95 0.76 -14.78 -3.08
N ARG A 96 1.02 -15.00 -4.37
CA ARG A 96 1.61 -14.00 -5.26
C ARG A 96 0.59 -12.96 -5.73
N GLU A 97 -0.70 -13.28 -5.71
CA GLU A 97 -1.75 -12.32 -6.09
C GLU A 97 -2.00 -11.32 -4.96
N THR A 98 -2.05 -11.80 -3.73
CA THR A 98 -2.50 -11.03 -2.56
C THR A 98 -1.35 -10.55 -1.66
N GLY A 99 -0.20 -11.22 -1.71
CA GLY A 99 0.92 -11.03 -0.77
C GLY A 99 0.61 -11.49 0.66
N ILE A 100 -0.42 -12.31 0.87
CA ILE A 100 -0.79 -12.84 2.18
C ILE A 100 -0.04 -14.16 2.44
N GLY A 101 0.44 -14.36 3.66
CA GLY A 101 1.08 -15.61 4.05
C GLY A 101 0.11 -16.79 3.95
N ILE A 102 0.48 -17.82 3.19
CA ILE A 102 -0.35 -19.00 2.92
C ILE A 102 -0.62 -19.78 4.21
N ASN A 103 0.43 -19.98 5.03
CA ASN A 103 0.31 -20.69 6.30
C ASN A 103 -0.15 -19.80 7.45
N ASN A 104 0.02 -18.48 7.31
CA ASN A 104 -0.33 -17.54 8.37
C ASN A 104 -0.70 -16.16 7.81
N ALA A 105 -2.00 -15.90 7.75
CA ALA A 105 -2.58 -14.68 7.22
C ALA A 105 -2.19 -13.39 8.00
N LYS A 106 -1.56 -13.51 9.17
CA LYS A 106 -0.99 -12.37 9.91
C LYS A 106 0.23 -11.78 9.21
N TYR A 107 0.94 -12.57 8.42
CA TYR A 107 2.06 -12.06 7.63
C TYR A 107 1.54 -11.52 6.31
N ARG A 108 1.94 -10.29 6.02
CA ARG A 108 1.63 -9.63 4.76
C ARG A 108 2.94 -9.14 4.17
N ALA A 109 3.18 -9.52 2.94
CA ALA A 109 4.27 -9.02 2.12
C ALA A 109 3.85 -7.73 1.40
N ALA A 110 4.82 -6.87 1.18
CA ALA A 110 4.69 -5.72 0.30
C ALA A 110 5.99 -5.41 -0.43
N LEU A 111 5.91 -4.86 -1.63
CA LEU A 111 7.09 -4.41 -2.39
C LEU A 111 7.71 -3.14 -1.79
N MET A 112 6.92 -2.39 -1.01
CA MET A 112 7.35 -1.13 -0.39
C MET A 112 7.00 -1.10 1.10
N LYS A 113 7.89 -0.55 1.92
CA LYS A 113 7.71 -0.46 3.39
C LYS A 113 6.53 0.44 3.76
N GLU A 114 6.29 1.46 2.96
CA GLU A 114 5.25 2.50 3.07
C GLU A 114 3.84 1.89 3.17
N TYR A 115 3.64 0.73 2.54
CA TYR A 115 2.40 -0.02 2.60
C TYR A 115 1.91 -0.24 4.04
N PHE A 116 2.82 -0.52 4.98
CA PHE A 116 2.49 -0.82 6.36
C PHE A 116 2.21 0.41 7.22
N TYR A 117 2.65 1.60 6.82
CA TYR A 117 2.36 2.84 7.54
C TYR A 117 0.99 3.39 7.17
N SER A 118 0.59 3.25 5.91
CA SER A 118 -0.71 3.74 5.44
C SER A 118 -1.91 2.99 6.04
N ARG A 119 -1.71 1.73 6.45
CA ARG A 119 -2.76 0.86 7.00
C ARG A 119 -3.00 1.05 8.50
N ASN A 120 -1.99 1.54 9.24
CA ASN A 120 -2.09 1.74 10.69
C ASN A 120 -2.94 2.96 11.09
N ASN A 121 -3.17 3.92 10.18
CA ASN A 121 -4.09 5.05 10.41
C ASN A 121 -5.59 4.65 10.36
N LYS A 122 -5.90 3.38 10.58
CA LYS A 122 -7.28 2.87 10.64
C LYS A 122 -7.79 2.66 12.07
N ASN A 123 -6.93 2.78 13.10
CA ASN A 123 -7.27 2.52 14.51
C ASN A 123 -6.84 3.68 15.45
N SER A 124 -6.84 4.92 14.99
CA SER A 124 -6.65 6.10 15.85
C SER A 124 -7.65 7.17 15.49
#